data_AF-A0A0R0JKY6-F1
#
_entry.id   AF-A0A0R0JKY6-F1
#
_cell.length_a   1.000
_cell.length_b   1.000
_cell.length_c   1.000
_cell.angle_alpha   90.00
_cell.angle_beta   90.00
_cell.angle_gamma   90.00
#
_symmetry.space_group_name_H-M   'P 1'
#
loop_
_entity.id
_entity.type
_entity.pdbx_description
1 polymer ?
#
loop_
_entity_poly.entity_id
_entity_poly.type
_entity_poly.pdbx_seq_one_letter_code
_entity_poly.pdbx_strand_id
1 'polypeptide(L)'
;MAKTRPGRKDVDSYTIRGTNKIVRAGDCVLMRPSDTSKPPYVARVEMIEQDNRNNVKVRVRWYYRPEESIGGRRQFHGAKELFLSDHYDVQSAHTIEGKCVVHSFKNYTKLENVGAEDYYCRFEYKAASGAFTPDRVAVYCKCEMPYNPDDLMVQCEGCKDWFLVGTILLAWA
;
A
#
# COMPACT_ATOMS: atom_id res chain seq x y z
N MET A 1 16.15 12.64 -38.68
CA MET A 1 15.07 13.35 -37.96
C MET A 1 14.24 12.32 -37.22
N ALA A 2 14.29 12.31 -35.88
CA ALA A 2 13.49 11.40 -35.08
C ALA A 2 12.01 11.81 -35.20
N LYS A 3 11.14 10.87 -35.60
CA LYS A 3 9.70 11.09 -35.66
C LYS A 3 9.19 11.29 -34.23
N THR A 4 8.92 12.54 -33.85
CA THR A 4 8.18 12.88 -32.63
C THR A 4 6.83 12.17 -32.68
N ARG A 5 6.56 11.26 -31.74
CA ARG A 5 5.26 10.58 -31.64
C ARG A 5 4.17 11.64 -31.43
N PRO A 6 3.17 11.74 -32.31
CA PRO A 6 2.12 12.75 -32.15
C PRO A 6 1.18 12.32 -31.01
N GLY A 7 0.87 13.25 -30.09
CA GLY A 7 -0.47 13.31 -29.48
C GLY A 7 -0.68 12.76 -28.06
N ARG A 8 0.29 12.88 -27.16
CA ARG A 8 0.05 12.70 -25.72
C ARG A 8 0.40 13.97 -24.97
N LYS A 9 -0.50 14.40 -24.09
CA LYS A 9 -0.32 15.56 -23.23
C LYS A 9 -0.42 15.14 -21.78
N ASP A 10 0.54 15.59 -20.98
CA ASP A 10 0.52 15.41 -19.53
C ASP A 10 -0.57 16.32 -18.95
N VAL A 11 -1.39 15.76 -18.07
CA VAL A 11 -2.49 16.49 -17.42
C VAL A 11 -2.33 16.42 -15.91
N ASP A 12 -2.69 17.50 -15.23
CA ASP A 12 -2.44 17.62 -13.78
C ASP A 12 -3.42 16.80 -12.94
N SER A 13 -4.59 16.46 -13.50
CA SER A 13 -5.62 15.76 -12.75
C SER A 13 -6.61 14.98 -13.62
N TYR A 14 -7.30 14.04 -12.97
CA TYR A 14 -8.42 13.26 -13.52
C TYR A 14 -9.55 13.23 -12.51
N THR A 15 -10.79 13.47 -12.96
CA THR A 15 -11.98 13.28 -12.11
C THR A 15 -12.56 11.89 -12.33
N ILE A 16 -12.71 11.12 -11.25
CA ILE A 16 -13.25 9.76 -11.32
C ILE A 16 -14.71 9.85 -11.78
N ARG A 17 -15.03 9.17 -12.89
CA ARG A 17 -16.37 9.22 -13.52
C ARG A 17 -17.47 8.87 -12.51
N GLY A 18 -18.54 9.67 -12.52
CA GLY A 18 -19.67 9.49 -11.62
C GLY A 18 -19.43 9.99 -10.18
N THR A 19 -18.31 10.66 -9.93
CA THR A 19 -17.97 11.22 -8.61
C THR A 19 -17.37 12.63 -8.74
N ASN A 20 -17.21 13.32 -7.62
CA ASN A 20 -16.49 14.60 -7.53
C ASN A 20 -15.04 14.42 -7.04
N LYS A 21 -14.51 13.18 -7.04
CA LYS A 21 -13.16 12.87 -6.54
C LYS A 21 -12.12 13.15 -7.63
N ILE A 22 -11.19 14.05 -7.33
CA ILE A 22 -10.09 14.44 -8.22
C ILE A 22 -8.81 13.70 -7.82
N VAL A 23 -8.21 13.00 -8.79
CA VAL A 23 -6.94 12.28 -8.70
C VAL A 23 -5.83 13.10 -9.35
N ARG A 24 -4.66 13.15 -8.72
CA ARG A 24 -3.44 13.82 -9.19
C ARG A 24 -2.24 12.88 -9.07
N ALA A 25 -1.12 13.23 -9.70
CA ALA A 25 0.14 12.55 -9.45
C ALA A 25 0.50 12.65 -7.94
N GLY A 26 1.00 11.55 -7.39
CA GLY A 26 1.27 11.34 -5.96
C GLY A 26 0.11 10.73 -5.17
N ASP A 27 -1.14 10.81 -5.67
CA ASP A 27 -2.28 10.21 -5.00
C ASP A 27 -2.22 8.67 -5.03
N CYS A 28 -2.75 8.04 -3.97
CA CYS A 28 -3.01 6.61 -3.95
C CYS A 28 -4.46 6.33 -4.36
N VAL A 29 -4.65 5.29 -5.16
CA VAL A 29 -5.95 4.94 -5.75
C VAL A 29 -6.23 3.45 -5.60
N LEU A 30 -7.53 3.14 -5.49
CA LEU A 30 -8.05 1.80 -5.66
C LEU A 30 -8.39 1.58 -7.13
N MET A 31 -7.92 0.47 -7.69
CA MET A 31 -8.12 0.11 -9.09
C MET A 31 -8.81 -1.24 -9.20
N ARG A 32 -9.79 -1.33 -10.10
CA ARG A 32 -10.56 -2.54 -10.36
C ARG A 32 -9.61 -3.69 -10.75
N PRO A 33 -9.71 -4.85 -10.09
CA PRO A 33 -8.91 -6.01 -10.44
C PRO A 33 -9.46 -6.70 -11.70
N SER A 34 -8.62 -7.47 -12.38
CA SER A 34 -9.08 -8.29 -13.51
C SER A 34 -10.03 -9.41 -13.07
N ASP A 35 -9.81 -9.93 -11.86
CA ASP A 35 -10.68 -10.89 -11.19
C ASP A 35 -11.48 -10.16 -10.10
N THR A 36 -12.78 -9.98 -10.31
CA THR A 36 -13.66 -9.21 -9.42
C THR A 36 -13.93 -9.91 -8.09
N SER A 37 -13.49 -11.16 -7.91
CA SER A 37 -13.52 -11.83 -6.60
C SER A 37 -12.41 -11.34 -5.67
N LYS A 38 -11.38 -10.68 -6.22
CA LYS A 38 -10.24 -10.15 -5.46
C LYS A 38 -10.53 -8.73 -4.96
N PRO A 39 -9.89 -8.30 -3.86
CA PRO A 39 -9.96 -6.90 -3.45
C PRO A 39 -9.36 -5.99 -4.53
N PRO A 40 -9.76 -4.71 -4.58
CA PRO A 40 -9.15 -3.74 -5.48
C PRO A 40 -7.63 -3.66 -5.31
N TYR A 41 -6.93 -3.49 -6.43
CA TYR A 41 -5.51 -3.20 -6.43
C TYR A 41 -5.26 -1.81 -5.87
N VAL A 42 -4.13 -1.63 -5.19
CA VAL A 42 -3.72 -0.34 -4.65
C VAL A 42 -2.52 0.16 -5.44
N ALA A 43 -2.57 1.40 -5.90
CA ALA A 43 -1.49 1.97 -6.69
C ALA A 43 -1.24 3.43 -6.35
N ARG A 44 0.01 3.87 -6.47
CA ARG A 44 0.36 5.30 -6.49
C ARG A 44 0.34 5.79 -7.92
N VAL A 45 -0.35 6.90 -8.17
CA VAL A 45 -0.35 7.55 -9.49
C VAL A 45 0.97 8.30 -9.63
N GLU A 46 1.79 7.93 -10.61
CA GLU A 46 3.04 8.62 -10.91
C GLU A 46 2.83 9.75 -11.92
N MET A 47 1.92 9.54 -12.89
CA MET A 47 1.69 10.47 -13.98
C MET A 47 0.32 10.23 -14.62
N ILE A 48 -0.28 11.28 -15.17
CA ILE A 48 -1.55 11.20 -15.91
C ILE A 48 -1.32 11.74 -17.33
N GLU A 49 -1.64 10.94 -18.33
CA GLU A 49 -1.50 11.26 -19.75
C GLU A 49 -2.88 11.24 -20.43
N GLN A 50 -3.16 12.22 -21.27
CA GLN A 50 -4.32 12.23 -22.15
C GLN A 50 -3.88 12.12 -23.61
N ASP A 51 -4.52 11.23 -24.37
CA ASP A 51 -4.32 11.12 -25.82
C ASP A 51 -5.22 12.10 -26.61
N ASN A 52 -4.93 12.25 -27.91
CA ASN A 52 -5.72 13.10 -28.81
C ASN A 52 -7.21 12.72 -28.94
N ARG A 53 -7.62 11.54 -28.47
CA ARG A 53 -9.02 11.08 -28.47
C ARG A 53 -9.67 11.29 -27.10
N ASN A 54 -9.06 12.09 -26.23
CA ASN A 54 -9.47 12.33 -24.85
C ASN A 54 -9.46 11.08 -23.95
N ASN A 55 -8.80 9.99 -24.34
CA ASN A 55 -8.61 8.86 -23.44
C ASN A 55 -7.52 9.20 -22.43
N VAL A 56 -7.84 9.01 -21.16
CA VAL A 56 -6.91 9.26 -20.05
C VAL A 56 -6.29 7.94 -19.60
N LYS A 57 -4.96 7.92 -19.54
CA LYS A 57 -4.15 6.84 -18.98
C LYS A 57 -3.38 7.35 -17.77
N VAL A 58 -3.11 6.44 -16.85
CA VAL A 58 -2.30 6.71 -15.66
C VAL A 58 -1.09 5.79 -15.67
N ARG A 59 0.09 6.37 -15.49
CA ARG A 59 1.28 5.59 -15.11
C ARG A 59 1.22 5.41 -13.61
N VAL A 60 1.31 4.17 -13.16
CA VAL A 60 1.15 3.81 -11.75
C VAL A 60 2.33 3.00 -11.25
N ARG A 61 2.53 3.06 -9.93
CA ARG A 61 3.44 2.20 -9.18
C ARG A 61 2.61 1.35 -8.22
N TRP A 62 2.73 0.04 -8.33
CA TRP A 62 1.85 -0.88 -7.60
C TRP A 62 2.26 -1.02 -6.14
N TYR A 63 1.25 -1.06 -5.27
CA TYR A 63 1.38 -1.61 -3.93
C TYR A 63 0.93 -3.07 -3.95
N TYR A 64 1.72 -3.94 -3.35
CA TYR A 64 1.40 -5.35 -3.19
C TYR A 64 0.83 -5.59 -1.80
N ARG A 65 -0.22 -6.41 -1.73
CA ARG A 65 -0.69 -6.96 -0.46
C ARG A 65 0.23 -8.10 -0.01
N PRO A 66 0.30 -8.40 1.29
CA PRO A 66 1.09 -9.53 1.80
C PRO A 66 0.85 -10.86 1.08
N GLU A 67 -0.40 -11.15 0.75
CA GLU A 67 -0.85 -12.36 0.04
C GLU A 67 -0.35 -12.45 -1.40
N GLU A 68 -0.02 -11.31 -2.01
CA GLU A 68 0.45 -11.20 -3.39
C GLU A 68 1.98 -11.29 -3.48
N SER A 69 2.68 -11.24 -2.34
CA SER A 69 4.13 -11.39 -2.28
C SER A 69 4.56 -12.84 -2.44
N ILE A 70 5.76 -13.09 -2.96
CA ILE A 70 6.32 -14.45 -3.12
C ILE A 70 6.37 -15.20 -1.78
N GLY A 71 6.62 -14.49 -0.67
CA GLY A 71 6.68 -15.07 0.66
C GLY A 71 5.32 -15.24 1.36
N GLY A 72 4.23 -14.74 0.77
CA GLY A 72 2.90 -14.74 1.36
C GLY A 72 2.73 -13.89 2.62
N ARG A 73 1.52 -13.89 3.17
CA ARG A 73 1.22 -13.22 4.44
C ARG A 73 1.90 -13.94 5.61
N ARG A 74 2.49 -13.15 6.52
CA ARG A 74 3.09 -13.59 7.78
C ARG A 74 2.32 -12.98 8.94
N GLN A 75 2.49 -13.55 10.14
CA GLN A 75 1.74 -13.14 11.34
C GLN A 75 1.96 -11.67 11.73
N PHE A 76 3.14 -11.12 11.45
CA PHE A 76 3.43 -9.71 11.76
C PHE A 76 2.89 -8.71 10.73
N HIS A 77 2.32 -9.20 9.61
CA HIS A 77 1.73 -8.33 8.60
C HIS A 77 0.32 -7.92 9.02
N GLY A 78 0.10 -6.61 9.16
CA GLY A 78 -1.23 -6.08 9.47
C GLY A 78 -2.22 -6.24 8.33
N ALA A 79 -3.51 -6.19 8.64
CA ALA A 79 -4.62 -6.34 7.70
C ALA A 79 -4.63 -5.23 6.64
N LYS A 80 -4.17 -4.03 7.01
CA LYS A 80 -4.05 -2.86 6.13
C LYS A 80 -2.63 -2.62 5.60
N GLU A 81 -1.74 -3.59 5.76
CA GLU A 81 -0.35 -3.47 5.30
C GLU A 81 -0.25 -3.64 3.78
N LEU A 82 0.60 -2.81 3.18
CA LEU A 82 0.96 -2.85 1.76
C LEU A 82 2.48 -2.70 1.60
N PHE A 83 2.99 -3.18 0.48
CA PHE A 83 4.40 -3.08 0.10
C PHE A 83 4.56 -2.24 -1.16
N LEU A 84 5.36 -1.19 -1.11
CA LEU A 84 5.61 -0.35 -2.28
C LEU A 84 6.56 -1.09 -3.24
N SER A 85 6.06 -1.55 -4.38
CA SER A 85 6.86 -2.36 -5.29
C SER A 85 7.74 -1.54 -6.24
N ASP A 86 8.66 -2.19 -6.95
CA ASP A 86 9.35 -1.66 -8.14
C ASP A 86 8.57 -1.91 -9.46
N HIS A 87 7.33 -2.39 -9.37
CA HIS A 87 6.49 -2.69 -10.52
C HIS A 87 5.69 -1.46 -10.95
N TYR A 88 6.00 -0.96 -12.14
CA TYR A 88 5.28 0.13 -12.80
C TYR A 88 4.48 -0.37 -13.99
N ASP A 89 3.32 0.24 -14.21
CA ASP A 89 2.46 -0.08 -15.36
C ASP A 89 1.70 1.16 -15.85
N VAL A 90 1.08 1.05 -17.03
CA VAL A 90 0.19 2.06 -17.60
C VAL A 90 -1.21 1.50 -17.74
N GLN A 91 -2.15 2.09 -17.00
CA GLN A 91 -3.54 1.66 -16.95
C GLN A 91 -4.49 2.73 -17.47
N SER A 92 -5.70 2.32 -17.86
CA SER A 92 -6.78 3.28 -18.18
C SER A 92 -7.24 3.96 -16.90
N ALA A 93 -7.42 5.29 -16.90
CA ALA A 93 -7.94 5.99 -15.72
C ALA A 93 -9.36 5.53 -15.31
N HIS A 94 -10.07 4.87 -16.22
CA HIS A 94 -11.40 4.29 -15.98
C HIS A 94 -11.42 3.11 -15.01
N THR A 95 -10.27 2.49 -14.76
CA THR A 95 -10.19 1.39 -13.78
C THR A 95 -10.08 1.92 -12.35
N ILE A 96 -9.89 3.23 -12.15
CA ILE A 96 -9.86 3.84 -10.83
C ILE A 96 -11.28 3.86 -10.24
N GLU A 97 -11.45 3.21 -9.10
CA GLU A 97 -12.74 3.12 -8.37
C GLU A 97 -12.82 4.14 -7.24
N GLY A 98 -11.67 4.55 -6.69
CA GLY A 98 -11.62 5.48 -5.57
C GLY A 98 -10.20 5.97 -5.25
N LYS A 99 -10.13 6.91 -4.32
CA LYS A 99 -8.88 7.33 -3.67
C LYS A 99 -8.76 6.64 -2.33
N CYS A 100 -7.53 6.28 -1.98
CA CYS A 100 -7.16 5.76 -0.66
C CYS A 100 -5.95 6.53 -0.12
N VAL A 101 -5.58 6.27 1.14
CA VAL A 101 -4.39 6.85 1.77
C VAL A 101 -3.47 5.73 2.20
N VAL A 102 -2.22 5.77 1.75
CA VAL A 102 -1.16 4.86 2.22
C VAL A 102 -0.24 5.65 3.13
N HIS A 103 -0.42 5.48 4.43
CA HIS A 103 0.33 6.15 5.48
C HIS A 103 1.74 5.56 5.63
N SER A 104 2.66 6.35 6.16
CA SER A 104 3.85 5.78 6.80
C SER A 104 3.41 5.01 8.05
N PHE A 105 4.12 3.94 8.40
CA PHE A 105 3.80 3.15 9.60
C PHE A 105 3.70 4.01 10.87
N LYS A 106 4.60 4.98 11.03
CA LYS A 106 4.59 5.92 12.17
C LYS A 106 3.33 6.78 12.24
N ASN A 107 2.76 7.15 11.09
CA ASN A 107 1.54 7.96 11.06
C ASN A 107 0.30 7.08 11.23
N TYR A 108 0.31 5.89 10.65
CA TYR A 108 -0.77 4.92 10.78
C TYR A 108 -1.02 4.52 12.24
N THR A 109 0.04 4.24 13.01
CA THR A 109 -0.08 3.88 14.43
C THR A 109 -0.59 5.01 15.33
N LYS A 110 -0.75 6.23 14.80
CA LYS A 110 -1.30 7.39 15.51
C LYS A 110 -2.75 7.69 15.13
N LEU A 111 -3.33 6.96 14.18
CA LEU A 111 -4.73 7.14 13.82
C LEU A 111 -5.61 6.68 14.98
N GLU A 112 -6.54 7.53 15.41
CA GLU A 112 -7.54 7.15 16.42
C GLU A 112 -8.51 6.09 15.89
N ASN A 113 -8.86 6.19 14.60
CA ASN A 113 -9.73 5.26 13.91
C ASN A 113 -9.17 4.97 12.52
N VAL A 114 -9.04 3.68 12.19
CA VAL A 114 -8.60 3.23 10.87
C VAL A 114 -9.82 3.07 9.97
N GLY A 115 -9.90 3.86 8.90
CA GLY A 115 -10.97 3.78 7.92
C GLY A 115 -10.81 2.61 6.94
N ALA A 116 -11.84 2.41 6.10
CA ALA A 116 -11.80 1.40 5.04
C ALA A 116 -10.66 1.65 4.03
N GLU A 117 -10.41 2.93 3.74
CA GLU A 117 -9.47 3.44 2.74
C GLU A 117 -8.09 3.80 3.30
N ASP A 118 -7.85 3.53 4.59
CA ASP A 118 -6.57 3.74 5.25
C ASP A 118 -5.73 2.46 5.18
N TYR A 119 -4.53 2.62 4.62
CA TYR A 119 -3.50 1.59 4.52
C TYR A 119 -2.19 2.11 5.09
N TYR A 120 -1.22 1.23 5.29
CA TYR A 120 0.14 1.66 5.61
C TYR A 120 1.19 0.87 4.87
N CYS A 121 2.35 1.50 4.72
CA CYS A 121 3.53 0.90 4.11
C CYS A 121 4.75 1.16 4.99
N ARG A 122 5.54 0.10 5.23
CA ARG A 122 6.85 0.17 5.90
C ARG A 122 7.95 -0.56 5.15
N PHE A 123 7.60 -1.24 4.06
CA PHE A 123 8.55 -1.98 3.23
C PHE A 123 8.42 -1.57 1.76
N GLU A 124 9.56 -1.44 1.10
CA GLU A 124 9.65 -1.58 -0.35
C GLU A 124 9.80 -3.05 -0.72
N TYR A 125 9.31 -3.43 -1.90
CA TYR A 125 9.29 -4.80 -2.38
C TYR A 125 9.80 -4.90 -3.83
N LYS A 126 10.72 -5.84 -4.09
CA LYS A 126 11.18 -6.14 -5.45
C LYS A 126 10.34 -7.26 -6.05
N ALA A 127 9.46 -6.93 -6.98
CA ALA A 127 8.46 -7.86 -7.50
C ALA A 127 9.06 -9.13 -8.14
N ALA A 128 10.24 -8.99 -8.77
CA ALA A 128 10.91 -10.11 -9.44
C ALA A 128 11.65 -11.05 -8.48
N SER A 129 12.26 -10.53 -7.40
CA SER A 129 13.10 -11.32 -6.50
C SER A 129 12.44 -11.65 -5.17
N GLY A 130 11.35 -10.97 -4.81
CA GLY A 130 10.70 -11.09 -3.51
C GLY A 130 11.45 -10.40 -2.37
N ALA A 131 12.50 -9.63 -2.67
CA ALA A 131 13.31 -8.97 -1.64
C ALA A 131 12.57 -7.75 -1.05
N PHE A 132 12.76 -7.55 0.26
CA PHE A 132 12.19 -6.42 1.00
C PHE A 132 13.26 -5.41 1.38
N THR A 133 12.86 -4.14 1.53
CA THR A 133 13.71 -3.07 2.08
C THR A 133 12.92 -2.25 3.09
N PRO A 134 13.41 -2.07 4.33
CA PRO A 134 14.65 -2.65 4.86
C PRO A 134 14.55 -4.18 5.03
N ASP A 135 15.70 -4.86 4.97
CA ASP A 135 15.83 -6.30 5.20
C ASP A 135 15.83 -6.67 6.69
N ARG A 136 15.98 -5.67 7.57
CA ARG A 136 15.93 -5.79 9.02
C ARG A 136 14.96 -4.76 9.60
N VAL A 137 14.16 -5.21 10.56
CA VAL A 137 13.22 -4.38 11.31
C VAL A 137 13.35 -4.69 12.79
N ALA A 138 13.00 -3.72 13.64
CA ALA A 138 12.96 -3.93 15.07
C ALA A 138 11.95 -5.05 15.40
N VAL A 139 12.37 -5.94 16.29
CA VAL A 139 11.56 -7.04 16.80
C VAL A 139 11.25 -6.81 18.26
N TYR A 140 10.13 -7.34 18.70
CA TYR A 140 9.63 -7.17 20.06
C TYR A 140 9.15 -8.51 20.61
N CYS A 141 8.93 -8.56 21.91
CA CYS A 141 8.43 -9.72 22.64
C CYS A 141 9.41 -10.91 22.59
N LYS A 142 9.11 -11.96 23.37
CA LYS A 142 9.86 -13.23 23.35
C LYS A 142 9.79 -13.96 22.01
N CYS A 143 8.79 -13.65 21.18
CA CYS A 143 8.66 -14.26 19.86
C CYS A 143 9.59 -13.65 18.81
N GLU A 144 10.31 -12.57 19.13
CA GLU A 144 11.25 -11.88 18.22
C GLU A 144 10.62 -11.55 16.86
N MET A 145 9.36 -11.07 16.89
CA MET A 145 8.61 -10.70 15.68
C MET A 145 8.50 -9.18 15.54
N PRO A 146 8.47 -8.65 14.31
CA PRO A 146 8.15 -7.24 14.08
C PRO A 146 6.76 -6.88 14.61
N TYR A 147 6.57 -5.64 15.05
CA TYR A 147 5.30 -5.19 15.60
C TYR A 147 4.17 -5.24 14.56
N ASN A 148 3.07 -5.92 14.85
CA ASN A 148 1.83 -5.85 14.08
C ASN A 148 0.89 -4.80 14.70
N PRO A 149 0.50 -3.72 13.98
CA PRO A 149 -0.33 -2.66 14.55
C PRO A 149 -1.75 -3.12 14.90
N ASP A 150 -2.19 -4.27 14.41
CA ASP A 150 -3.50 -4.84 14.75
C ASP A 150 -3.48 -5.59 16.10
N ASP A 151 -2.29 -5.94 16.60
CA ASP A 151 -2.13 -6.69 17.84
C ASP A 151 -1.90 -5.75 19.03
N LEU A 152 -2.62 -6.00 20.14
CA LEU A 152 -2.46 -5.25 21.38
C LEU A 152 -1.15 -5.64 22.08
N MET A 153 -0.27 -4.66 22.28
CA MET A 153 0.98 -4.82 23.02
C MET A 153 1.01 -3.95 24.28
N VAL A 154 1.66 -4.44 25.32
CA VAL A 154 1.94 -3.69 26.55
C VAL A 154 3.44 -3.61 26.78
N GLN A 155 3.92 -2.45 27.23
CA GLN A 155 5.32 -2.26 27.57
C GLN A 155 5.58 -2.64 29.02
N CYS A 156 6.59 -3.47 29.26
CA CYS A 156 7.04 -3.78 30.62
C CYS A 156 7.76 -2.57 31.22
N GLU A 157 7.36 -2.14 32.42
CA GLU A 157 7.99 -0.99 33.09
C GLU A 157 9.44 -1.25 33.52
N GLY A 158 9.80 -2.52 33.75
CA GLY A 158 11.15 -2.93 34.13
C GLY A 158 12.12 -2.98 32.96
N CYS A 159 11.90 -3.88 31.99
CA CYS A 159 12.82 -4.07 30.87
C CYS A 159 12.58 -3.13 29.68
N LYS A 160 11.48 -2.35 29.69
CA LYS A 160 11.05 -1.45 28.60
C LYS A 160 10.75 -2.16 27.27
N ASP A 161 10.70 -3.49 27.25
CA ASP A 161 10.31 -4.29 26.09
C ASP A 161 8.78 -4.37 25.95
N TRP A 162 8.30 -4.64 24.74
CA TRP A 162 6.89 -4.73 24.39
C TRP A 162 6.47 -6.19 24.23
N PHE A 163 5.36 -6.57 24.87
CA PHE A 163 4.84 -7.92 24.83
C PHE A 163 3.42 -7.95 24.28
N LEU A 164 3.12 -8.94 23.45
CA LEU A 164 1.75 -9.22 23.01
C LEU A 164 0.92 -9.65 24.23
N VAL A 165 -0.23 -9.01 24.46
CA VAL A 165 -1.09 -9.29 25.63
C VAL A 165 -1.43 -10.79 25.73
N GLY A 166 -1.73 -11.44 24.59
CA GLY A 166 -2.00 -12.87 24.55
C GLY A 166 -0.84 -13.77 24.99
N THR A 167 0.42 -13.34 24.81
CA THR A 167 1.61 -14.11 25.23
C THR A 167 1.94 -13.96 26.71
N ILE A 168 1.51 -12.86 27.35
CA ILE A 168 1.74 -12.62 28.78
C ILE A 168 0.85 -13.54 29.61
N LEU A 169 -0.42 -13.72 29.23
CA LEU A 169 -1.36 -14.57 29.96
C LEU A 169 -0.94 -16.05 29.98
N LEU A 170 -0.25 -16.51 28.94
CA LEU A 170 0.31 -17.87 28.87
C LEU A 170 1.55 -18.09 29.76
N ALA A 171 2.18 -17.03 30.26
CA ALA A 171 3.34 -17.14 31.16
C ALA A 171 2.94 -17.28 32.64
N TRP A 172 1.64 -17.15 32.96
CA TRP A 172 1.09 -17.21 34.32
C TRP A 172 0.02 -18.31 34.48
N ALA A 173 -0.06 -19.24 33.54
CA ALA A 173 -0.83 -20.49 33.60
C ALA A 173 0.13 -21.68 33.58
#